data_AF-A0A970TET6-F1
#
_entry.id   AF-A0A970TET6-F1
#
_cell.length_a   1.000
_cell.length_b   1.000
_cell.length_c   1.000
_cell.angle_alpha   90.00
_cell.angle_beta   90.00
_cell.angle_gamma   90.00
#
_symmetry.space_group_name_H-M   'P 1'
#
loop_
_entity.id
_entity.type
_entity.pdbx_description
1 polymer ?
#
loop_
_entity_poly.entity_id
_entity_poly.type
_entity_poly.pdbx_seq_one_letter_code
_entity_poly.pdbx_strand_id
1 'polypeptide(L)'
;EAERLFDEAEAAVADDAELLRRVQVTRLPIRYVWAMRWEEFRAQARIAGVDWPGPADCAENASTFMAIAEANQVTKISEGNTLDVFSSRTVDLGRTESPPPPGTEQLPPDAWMDLQDYGFRLAHEGEWAKLEHDDLASDGVAARMPGSHHEWAVQRDTGVGGLDPEATYSVYAAVRVEAEAQDGVAFTAGVYDVANRTGVGGTEVRIEQIEGEGYLTYRITTGQLHDRMYIWVAPPQRPGEVQAVWVDRIWLVKEQ
;
A
#
# COMPACT_ATOMS: atom_id res chain seq x y z
N GLU A 1 -16.42 17.77 -4.74
CA GLU A 1 -16.45 19.15 -5.27
C GLU A 1 -15.40 19.40 -6.35
N ALA A 2 -14.11 19.09 -6.10
CA ALA A 2 -13.07 19.28 -7.12
C ALA A 2 -13.35 18.50 -8.42
N GLU A 3 -13.67 17.19 -8.33
CA GLU A 3 -14.01 16.37 -9.51
C GLU A 3 -15.14 17.00 -10.34
N ARG A 4 -16.26 17.34 -9.68
CA ARG A 4 -17.42 17.99 -10.31
C ARG A 4 -17.04 19.27 -11.06
N LEU A 5 -16.24 20.14 -10.45
CA LEU A 5 -15.82 21.40 -11.06
C LEU A 5 -14.91 21.19 -12.27
N PHE A 6 -14.04 20.17 -12.24
CA PHE A 6 -13.22 19.82 -13.40
C PHE A 6 -14.05 19.18 -14.51
N ASP A 7 -15.03 18.34 -14.19
CA ASP A 7 -15.95 17.77 -15.18
C ASP A 7 -16.75 18.88 -15.89
N GLU A 8 -17.25 19.87 -15.13
CA GLU A 8 -17.92 21.06 -15.69
C GLU A 8 -16.99 21.92 -16.56
N ALA A 9 -15.74 22.12 -16.12
CA ALA A 9 -14.76 22.87 -16.88
C ALA A 9 -14.40 22.19 -18.20
N GLU A 10 -14.14 20.87 -18.19
CA GLU A 10 -13.84 20.09 -19.40
C GLU A 10 -15.04 20.12 -20.37
N ALA A 11 -16.27 19.98 -19.87
CA ALA A 11 -17.47 20.08 -20.69
C ALA A 11 -17.66 21.47 -21.31
N ALA A 12 -17.36 22.55 -20.58
CA ALA A 12 -17.53 23.92 -21.05
C ALA A 12 -16.56 24.32 -22.18
N VAL A 13 -15.42 23.64 -22.30
CA VAL A 13 -14.39 23.92 -23.32
C VAL A 13 -14.20 22.76 -24.30
N ALA A 14 -15.14 21.82 -24.36
CA ALA A 14 -15.01 20.58 -25.16
C ALA A 14 -14.75 20.84 -26.66
N ASP A 15 -15.29 21.94 -27.20
CA ASP A 15 -15.13 22.34 -28.60
C ASP A 15 -13.83 23.15 -28.87
N ASP A 16 -13.05 23.49 -27.83
CA ASP A 16 -11.76 24.18 -27.93
C ASP A 16 -10.64 23.26 -27.43
N ALA A 17 -9.97 22.60 -28.38
CA ALA A 17 -8.92 21.63 -28.09
C ALA A 17 -7.74 22.22 -27.27
N GLU A 18 -7.43 23.51 -27.42
CA GLU A 18 -6.36 24.13 -26.66
C GLU A 18 -6.78 24.36 -25.19
N LEU A 19 -7.98 24.88 -24.98
CA LEU A 19 -8.52 25.08 -23.63
C LEU A 19 -8.77 23.75 -22.93
N LEU A 20 -9.32 22.75 -23.61
CA LEU A 20 -9.52 21.41 -23.07
C LEU A 20 -8.21 20.81 -22.57
N ARG A 21 -7.15 20.86 -23.40
CA ARG A 21 -5.81 20.40 -23.01
C ARG A 21 -5.31 21.11 -21.75
N ARG A 22 -5.51 22.42 -21.63
CA ARG A 22 -5.09 23.19 -20.45
C ARG A 22 -5.86 22.77 -19.19
N VAL A 23 -7.16 22.55 -19.28
CA VAL A 23 -7.98 22.06 -18.16
C VAL A 23 -7.51 20.67 -17.73
N GLN A 24 -7.31 19.75 -18.67
CA GLN A 24 -6.84 18.39 -18.40
C GLN A 24 -5.46 18.36 -17.73
N VAL A 25 -4.50 19.16 -18.22
CA VAL A 25 -3.19 19.31 -17.57
C VAL A 25 -3.33 19.90 -16.16
N THR A 26 -4.24 20.85 -15.96
CA THR A 26 -4.50 21.45 -14.64
C THR A 26 -5.08 20.44 -13.64
N ARG A 27 -5.81 19.42 -14.12
CA ARG A 27 -6.38 18.33 -13.30
C ARG A 27 -5.36 17.26 -12.90
N LEU A 28 -4.19 17.18 -13.56
CA LEU A 28 -3.18 16.13 -13.30
C LEU A 28 -2.80 15.96 -11.82
N PRO A 29 -2.55 17.03 -11.02
CA PRO A 29 -2.21 16.85 -9.61
C PRO A 29 -3.32 16.19 -8.79
N ILE A 30 -4.58 16.41 -9.16
CA ILE A 30 -5.72 15.79 -8.47
C ILE A 30 -5.82 14.31 -8.82
N ARG A 31 -5.70 13.97 -10.11
CA ARG A 31 -5.65 12.57 -10.56
C ARG A 31 -4.51 11.80 -9.90
N TYR A 32 -3.34 12.42 -9.79
CA TYR A 32 -2.19 11.85 -9.09
C TYR A 32 -2.51 11.52 -7.64
N VAL A 33 -3.09 12.47 -6.90
CA VAL A 33 -3.44 12.28 -5.49
C VAL A 33 -4.49 11.19 -5.31
N TRP A 34 -5.49 11.11 -6.19
CA TRP A 34 -6.46 10.00 -6.18
C TRP A 34 -5.80 8.65 -6.39
N ALA A 35 -4.93 8.52 -7.38
CA ALA A 35 -4.24 7.26 -7.67
C ALA A 35 -3.32 6.82 -6.52
N MET A 36 -2.59 7.76 -5.91
CA MET A 36 -1.59 7.46 -4.88
C MET A 36 -2.19 7.24 -3.48
N ARG A 37 -3.39 7.77 -3.21
CA ARG A 37 -4.04 7.73 -1.88
C ARG A 37 -5.43 7.12 -1.92
N TRP A 38 -5.70 6.30 -2.93
CA TRP A 38 -7.02 5.74 -3.22
C TRP A 38 -7.66 5.09 -1.99
N GLU A 39 -7.01 4.08 -1.41
CA GLU A 39 -7.56 3.35 -0.26
C GLU A 39 -7.60 4.19 1.02
N GLU A 40 -6.65 5.10 1.21
CA GLU A 40 -6.69 6.04 2.33
C GLU A 40 -7.95 6.90 2.27
N PHE A 41 -8.29 7.44 1.10
CA PHE A 41 -9.52 8.18 0.93
C PHE A 41 -10.76 7.29 1.02
N ARG A 42 -10.71 6.04 0.54
CA ARG A 42 -11.85 5.11 0.69
C ARG A 42 -12.12 4.83 2.17
N ALA A 43 -11.07 4.63 2.96
CA ALA A 43 -11.18 4.47 4.41
C ALA A 43 -11.79 5.74 5.04
N GLN A 44 -11.30 6.94 4.69
CA GLN A 44 -11.84 8.20 5.20
C GLN A 44 -13.32 8.40 4.82
N ALA A 45 -13.71 8.12 3.57
CA ALA A 45 -15.10 8.22 3.13
C ALA A 45 -16.01 7.25 3.91
N ARG A 46 -15.54 6.01 4.12
CA ARG A 46 -16.22 4.98 4.89
C ARG A 46 -16.42 5.37 6.36
N ILE A 47 -15.36 5.89 7.01
CA ILE A 47 -15.41 6.36 8.40
C ILE A 47 -16.34 7.58 8.53
N ALA A 48 -16.28 8.51 7.58
CA ALA A 48 -17.14 9.70 7.57
C ALA A 48 -18.60 9.39 7.18
N GLY A 49 -18.89 8.19 6.69
CA GLY A 49 -20.22 7.80 6.23
C GLY A 49 -20.69 8.61 5.02
N VAL A 50 -19.77 9.05 4.16
CA VAL A 50 -20.08 9.81 2.94
C VAL A 50 -19.93 8.93 1.72
N ASP A 51 -20.72 9.22 0.68
CA ASP A 51 -20.55 8.61 -0.62
C ASP A 51 -19.15 8.92 -1.18
N TRP A 52 -18.57 7.96 -1.90
CA TRP A 52 -17.26 8.11 -2.51
C TRP A 52 -17.22 9.33 -3.45
N PRO A 53 -16.40 10.37 -3.15
CA PRO A 53 -16.39 11.62 -3.89
C PRO A 53 -15.33 11.66 -5.01
N GLY A 54 -14.57 10.58 -5.17
CA GLY A 54 -13.48 10.47 -6.13
C GLY A 54 -13.90 9.85 -7.47
N PRO A 55 -12.93 9.58 -8.36
CA PRO A 55 -13.17 8.88 -9.63
C PRO A 55 -13.84 7.52 -9.41
N ALA A 56 -14.63 7.02 -10.37
CA ALA A 56 -15.31 5.73 -10.20
C ALA A 56 -14.36 4.53 -10.20
N ASP A 57 -13.24 4.63 -10.91
CA ASP A 57 -12.29 3.55 -11.12
C ASP A 57 -10.84 4.06 -10.94
N CYS A 58 -10.07 3.34 -10.12
CA CYS A 58 -8.69 3.73 -9.80
C CYS A 58 -7.75 3.55 -11.00
N ALA A 59 -7.88 2.43 -11.71
CA ALA A 59 -7.03 2.08 -12.85
C ALA A 59 -7.30 3.00 -14.04
N GLU A 60 -8.56 3.34 -14.30
CA GLU A 60 -8.96 4.31 -15.31
C GLU A 60 -8.43 5.71 -14.97
N ASN A 61 -8.51 6.13 -13.70
CA ASN A 61 -7.94 7.40 -13.27
C ASN A 61 -6.41 7.46 -13.47
N ALA A 62 -5.68 6.39 -13.09
CA ALA A 62 -4.24 6.31 -13.27
C ALA A 62 -3.85 6.26 -14.77
N SER A 63 -4.58 5.48 -15.58
CA SER A 63 -4.36 5.42 -17.03
C SER A 63 -4.62 6.76 -17.71
N THR A 64 -5.66 7.47 -17.28
CA THR A 64 -5.99 8.81 -17.78
C THR A 64 -4.91 9.83 -17.41
N PHE A 65 -4.38 9.75 -16.18
CA PHE A 65 -3.23 10.56 -15.77
C PHE A 65 -2.03 10.33 -16.70
N MET A 66 -1.66 9.06 -16.95
CA MET A 66 -0.54 8.71 -17.83
C MET A 66 -0.75 9.24 -19.24
N ALA A 67 -1.91 8.99 -19.85
CA ALA A 67 -2.22 9.43 -21.21
C ALA A 67 -2.12 10.97 -21.37
N ILE A 68 -2.67 11.73 -20.42
CA ILE A 68 -2.60 13.20 -20.46
C ILE A 68 -1.16 13.68 -20.22
N ALA A 69 -0.44 13.08 -19.27
CA ALA A 69 0.94 13.46 -18.94
C ALA A 69 1.88 13.23 -20.13
N GLU A 70 1.80 12.07 -20.77
CA GLU A 70 2.59 11.71 -21.96
C GLU A 70 2.27 12.61 -23.15
N ALA A 71 0.98 12.83 -23.44
CA ALA A 71 0.55 13.71 -24.53
C ALA A 71 1.05 15.17 -24.36
N ASN A 72 1.33 15.58 -23.12
CA ASN A 72 1.84 16.89 -22.78
C ASN A 72 3.35 16.91 -22.43
N GLN A 73 4.08 15.82 -22.71
CA GLN A 73 5.52 15.70 -22.50
C GLN A 73 5.95 16.00 -21.06
N VAL A 74 5.09 15.68 -20.08
CA VAL A 74 5.45 15.70 -18.66
C VAL A 74 6.50 14.61 -18.44
N THR A 75 7.62 14.94 -17.80
CA THR A 75 8.70 13.95 -17.56
C THR A 75 8.96 13.71 -16.07
N LYS A 76 8.39 14.53 -15.20
CA LYS A 76 8.60 14.51 -13.75
C LYS A 76 7.29 14.70 -13.01
N ILE A 77 7.10 13.91 -11.96
CA ILE A 77 5.95 14.01 -11.05
C ILE A 77 6.32 14.68 -9.72
N SER A 78 7.60 14.64 -9.36
CA SER A 78 8.20 15.38 -8.25
C SER A 78 9.72 15.45 -8.45
N GLU A 79 10.42 16.16 -7.55
CA GLU A 79 11.88 16.19 -7.56
C GLU A 79 12.43 14.76 -7.42
N GLY A 80 13.25 14.34 -8.39
CA GLY A 80 13.82 12.98 -8.44
C GLY A 80 12.93 11.91 -9.09
N ASN A 81 11.61 12.07 -9.17
CA ASN A 81 10.71 11.01 -9.65
C ASN A 81 10.17 11.27 -11.07
N THR A 82 10.23 10.25 -11.92
CA THR A 82 9.71 10.26 -13.31
C THR A 82 8.30 9.69 -13.39
N LEU A 83 7.68 9.79 -14.58
CA LEU A 83 6.41 9.10 -14.85
C LEU A 83 6.53 7.58 -14.72
N ASP A 84 7.70 6.99 -15.01
CA ASP A 84 7.91 5.54 -14.89
C ASP A 84 7.67 5.06 -13.45
N VAL A 85 8.04 5.86 -12.45
CA VAL A 85 7.81 5.55 -11.03
C VAL A 85 6.31 5.53 -10.70
N PHE A 86 5.51 6.39 -11.35
CA PHE A 86 4.06 6.35 -11.19
C PHE A 86 3.47 5.11 -11.86
N SER A 87 3.86 4.86 -13.12
CA SER A 87 3.38 3.71 -13.91
C SER A 87 3.64 2.39 -13.18
N SER A 88 4.88 2.21 -12.70
CA SER A 88 5.33 0.98 -12.05
C SER A 88 4.63 0.69 -10.72
N ARG A 89 3.92 1.67 -10.15
CA ARG A 89 3.17 1.53 -8.88
C ARG A 89 1.65 1.52 -9.07
N THR A 90 1.17 1.86 -10.26
CA THR A 90 -0.27 2.02 -10.54
C THR A 90 -0.69 1.16 -11.73
N VAL A 91 -0.50 1.66 -12.96
CA VAL A 91 -1.03 1.08 -14.19
C VAL A 91 -0.39 -0.27 -14.51
N ASP A 92 0.93 -0.42 -14.31
CA ASP A 92 1.67 -1.60 -14.79
C ASP A 92 1.41 -2.87 -13.98
N LEU A 93 0.81 -2.75 -12.80
CA LEU A 93 0.66 -3.85 -11.85
C LEU A 93 -0.70 -4.57 -11.94
N GLY A 94 -1.67 -4.01 -12.68
CA GLY A 94 -2.97 -4.65 -12.89
C GLY A 94 -3.81 -4.81 -11.63
N ARG A 95 -3.72 -3.84 -10.70
CA ARG A 95 -4.46 -3.85 -9.42
C ARG A 95 -5.97 -3.97 -9.62
N THR A 96 -6.60 -4.66 -8.69
CA THR A 96 -8.05 -4.85 -8.59
C THR A 96 -8.57 -4.30 -7.25
N GLU A 97 -9.88 -4.36 -7.02
CA GLU A 97 -10.42 -3.94 -5.73
C GLU A 97 -10.11 -4.99 -4.65
N SER A 98 -9.43 -4.56 -3.57
CA SER A 98 -9.15 -5.42 -2.42
C SER A 98 -10.40 -5.65 -1.56
N PRO A 99 -10.70 -6.91 -1.14
CA PRO A 99 -11.70 -7.16 -0.11
C PRO A 99 -11.20 -6.69 1.27
N PRO A 100 -12.11 -6.54 2.27
CA PRO A 100 -11.69 -6.26 3.64
C PRO A 100 -10.62 -7.23 4.17
N PRO A 101 -9.74 -6.79 5.09
CA PRO A 101 -8.77 -7.68 5.75
C PRO A 101 -9.42 -8.86 6.46
N PRO A 102 -8.77 -10.04 6.50
CA PRO A 102 -9.33 -11.21 7.15
C PRO A 102 -9.64 -10.91 8.62
N GLY A 103 -10.84 -11.26 9.06
CA GLY A 103 -11.31 -11.05 10.43
C GLY A 103 -11.86 -9.65 10.72
N THR A 104 -11.93 -8.77 9.71
CA THR A 104 -12.51 -7.42 9.84
C THR A 104 -13.91 -7.30 9.23
N GLU A 105 -14.43 -8.35 8.60
CA GLU A 105 -15.62 -8.32 7.76
C GLU A 105 -16.89 -7.88 8.51
N GLN A 106 -16.93 -8.12 9.83
CA GLN A 106 -18.05 -7.77 10.70
C GLN A 106 -17.72 -6.62 11.66
N LEU A 107 -16.51 -6.07 11.60
CA LEU A 107 -16.10 -4.97 12.46
C LEU A 107 -16.64 -3.64 11.94
N PRO A 108 -16.98 -2.70 12.84
CA PRO A 108 -17.28 -1.33 12.46
C PRO A 108 -16.16 -0.72 11.60
N PRO A 109 -16.50 0.14 10.61
CA PRO A 109 -15.51 0.80 9.75
C PRO A 109 -14.38 1.55 10.45
N ASP A 110 -14.62 2.06 11.66
CA ASP A 110 -13.67 2.80 12.48
C ASP A 110 -12.88 1.91 13.47
N ALA A 111 -13.18 0.61 13.51
CA ALA A 111 -12.50 -0.35 14.37
C ALA A 111 -11.27 -0.98 13.70
N TRP A 112 -10.97 -0.66 12.44
CA TRP A 112 -9.81 -1.18 11.74
C TRP A 112 -9.30 -0.24 10.64
N MET A 113 -8.05 -0.45 10.24
CA MET A 113 -7.38 0.31 9.17
C MET A 113 -6.61 -0.65 8.28
N ASP A 114 -6.85 -0.60 6.97
CA ASP A 114 -6.09 -1.38 5.98
C ASP A 114 -4.97 -0.54 5.38
N LEU A 115 -3.76 -1.06 5.47
CA LEU A 115 -2.50 -0.47 5.06
C LEU A 115 -1.90 -1.33 3.94
N GLN A 116 -2.51 -1.23 2.76
CA GLN A 116 -2.08 -1.94 1.55
C GLN A 116 -0.69 -1.50 1.05
N ASP A 117 -0.11 -2.33 0.20
CA ASP A 117 1.24 -2.25 -0.35
C ASP A 117 1.56 -0.99 -1.17
N TYR A 118 0.57 -0.32 -1.79
CA TYR A 118 0.77 0.97 -2.46
C TYR A 118 1.40 2.01 -1.52
N GLY A 119 1.11 1.87 -0.22
CA GLY A 119 1.59 2.73 0.85
C GLY A 119 2.92 2.29 1.46
N PHE A 120 3.52 1.18 0.99
CA PHE A 120 4.78 0.70 1.54
C PHE A 120 5.95 1.56 1.06
N ARG A 121 6.82 1.86 2.02
CA ARG A 121 8.16 2.35 1.79
C ARG A 121 9.06 1.13 1.58
N LEU A 122 9.60 1.02 0.37
CA LEU A 122 10.48 -0.06 -0.02
C LEU A 122 11.93 0.41 0.09
N ALA A 123 12.70 -0.19 1.01
CA ALA A 123 14.12 0.12 1.12
C ALA A 123 14.86 -0.44 -0.11
N HIS A 124 15.73 0.36 -0.73
CA HIS A 124 16.45 -0.02 -1.94
C HIS A 124 15.52 -0.68 -2.99
N GLU A 125 14.47 0.04 -3.36
CA GLU A 125 13.44 -0.45 -4.28
C GLU A 125 14.04 -0.98 -5.59
N GLY A 126 13.60 -2.16 -6.01
CA GLY A 126 14.14 -2.91 -7.15
C GLY A 126 15.26 -3.89 -6.79
N GLU A 127 15.92 -3.71 -5.64
CA GLU A 127 17.02 -4.58 -5.17
C GLU A 127 16.62 -5.41 -3.95
N TRP A 128 16.18 -4.76 -2.87
CA TRP A 128 15.79 -5.44 -1.62
C TRP A 128 14.28 -5.65 -1.50
N ALA A 129 13.48 -4.79 -2.14
CA ALA A 129 12.05 -4.99 -2.23
C ALA A 129 11.53 -4.38 -3.53
N LYS A 130 10.47 -4.95 -4.10
CA LYS A 130 9.72 -4.32 -5.20
C LYS A 130 8.26 -4.75 -5.16
N LEU A 131 7.39 -3.92 -5.71
CA LEU A 131 6.01 -4.32 -6.00
C LEU A 131 6.00 -5.22 -7.22
N GLU A 132 5.26 -6.32 -7.14
CA GLU A 132 5.08 -7.25 -8.23
C GLU A 132 3.63 -7.75 -8.26
N HIS A 133 3.16 -8.03 -9.47
CA HIS A 133 1.87 -8.67 -9.66
C HIS A 133 1.88 -10.07 -9.03
N ASP A 134 0.84 -10.39 -8.28
CA ASP A 134 0.63 -11.68 -7.62
C ASP A 134 -0.88 -11.94 -7.52
N ASP A 135 -1.39 -12.86 -8.34
CA ASP A 135 -2.82 -13.24 -8.37
C ASP A 135 -3.35 -13.75 -7.02
N LEU A 136 -2.48 -14.14 -6.09
CA LEU A 136 -2.87 -14.58 -4.75
C LEU A 136 -3.00 -13.43 -3.75
N ALA A 137 -2.49 -12.24 -4.07
CA ALA A 137 -2.58 -11.06 -3.22
C ALA A 137 -3.98 -10.43 -3.28
N SER A 138 -4.34 -9.65 -2.26
CA SER A 138 -5.71 -9.18 -2.05
C SER A 138 -6.21 -8.27 -3.17
N ASP A 139 -5.30 -7.53 -3.80
CA ASP A 139 -5.61 -6.66 -4.93
C ASP A 139 -4.87 -7.05 -6.22
N GLY A 140 -4.22 -8.21 -6.24
CA GLY A 140 -3.40 -8.68 -7.35
C GLY A 140 -1.95 -8.18 -7.34
N VAL A 141 -1.50 -7.52 -6.26
CA VAL A 141 -0.13 -7.04 -6.10
C VAL A 141 0.39 -7.26 -4.69
N ALA A 142 1.68 -7.55 -4.57
CA ALA A 142 2.35 -7.59 -3.28
C ALA A 142 3.79 -7.06 -3.36
N ALA A 143 4.32 -6.66 -2.21
CA ALA A 143 5.73 -6.35 -2.08
C ALA A 143 6.55 -7.63 -1.91
N ARG A 144 7.45 -7.90 -2.86
CA ARG A 144 8.34 -9.05 -2.85
C ARG A 144 9.73 -8.66 -2.36
N MET A 145 10.28 -9.43 -1.43
CA MET A 145 11.66 -9.35 -0.96
C MET A 145 12.39 -10.66 -1.25
N PRO A 146 13.61 -10.66 -1.85
CA PRO A 146 14.39 -11.88 -1.98
C PRO A 146 14.93 -12.33 -0.61
N GLY A 147 15.08 -13.64 -0.41
CA GLY A 147 15.64 -14.19 0.83
C GLY A 147 17.14 -13.93 1.04
N SER A 148 17.78 -13.07 0.26
CA SER A 148 19.24 -12.83 0.23
C SER A 148 19.75 -11.76 1.21
N HIS A 149 18.85 -11.05 1.91
CA HIS A 149 19.20 -10.03 2.91
C HIS A 149 18.35 -10.20 4.18
N HIS A 150 18.65 -9.40 5.21
CA HIS A 150 17.89 -9.32 6.48
C HIS A 150 17.38 -7.90 6.77
N GLU A 151 17.49 -7.01 5.79
CA GLU A 151 17.05 -5.62 5.91
C GLU A 151 15.53 -5.52 6.06
N TRP A 152 15.08 -4.49 6.80
CA TRP A 152 13.68 -4.12 6.97
C TRP A 152 13.13 -3.50 5.69
N ALA A 153 13.06 -4.28 4.62
CA ALA A 153 12.91 -3.75 3.27
C ALA A 153 11.46 -3.38 2.92
N VAL A 154 10.46 -3.98 3.55
CA VAL A 154 9.07 -3.52 3.51
C VAL A 154 8.76 -2.79 4.80
N GLN A 155 8.32 -1.53 4.68
CA GLN A 155 7.96 -0.70 5.82
C GLN A 155 6.67 0.08 5.56
N ARG A 156 5.90 0.32 6.62
CA ARG A 156 4.69 1.13 6.57
C ARG A 156 4.64 2.06 7.77
N ASP A 157 4.66 3.35 7.50
CA ASP A 157 4.50 4.37 8.54
C ASP A 157 3.09 4.34 9.10
N THR A 158 3.00 4.50 10.42
CA THR A 158 1.73 4.50 11.16
C THR A 158 1.06 5.87 11.19
N GLY A 159 1.74 6.93 10.72
CA GLY A 159 1.23 8.31 10.65
C GLY A 159 0.09 8.54 9.64
N VAL A 160 -0.54 7.47 9.14
CA VAL A 160 -1.76 7.55 8.35
C VAL A 160 -2.91 8.02 9.25
N GLY A 161 -3.53 9.15 8.89
CA GLY A 161 -4.48 9.86 9.76
C GLY A 161 -5.66 8.96 10.14
N GLY A 162 -5.76 8.60 11.42
CA GLY A 162 -6.83 7.73 11.91
C GLY A 162 -6.53 6.99 13.21
N LEU A 163 -5.27 7.00 13.68
CA LEU A 163 -4.94 6.40 14.98
C LEU A 163 -5.55 7.20 16.14
N ASP A 164 -6.19 6.47 17.05
CA ASP A 164 -6.56 6.93 18.38
C ASP A 164 -5.38 6.64 19.33
N PRO A 165 -4.68 7.67 19.84
CA PRO A 165 -3.48 7.48 20.64
C PRO A 165 -3.76 6.79 21.98
N GLU A 166 -5.01 6.79 22.46
CA GLU A 166 -5.39 6.11 23.69
C GLU A 166 -5.76 4.64 23.46
N ALA A 167 -5.97 4.24 22.19
CA ALA A 167 -6.39 2.90 21.84
C ALA A 167 -5.22 1.92 21.73
N THR A 168 -5.51 0.67 22.07
CA THR A 168 -4.61 -0.46 21.78
C THR A 168 -4.98 -1.04 20.43
N TYR A 169 -3.99 -1.33 19.60
CA TYR A 169 -4.17 -1.95 18.30
C TYR A 169 -3.47 -3.31 18.23
N SER A 170 -4.13 -4.31 17.65
CA SER A 170 -3.45 -5.47 17.11
C SER A 170 -3.00 -5.21 15.68
N VAL A 171 -1.73 -5.49 15.42
CA VAL A 171 -1.07 -5.29 14.12
C VAL A 171 -0.96 -6.63 13.41
N TYR A 172 -1.46 -6.70 12.19
CA TYR A 172 -1.44 -7.91 11.37
C TYR A 172 -0.77 -7.66 10.02
N ALA A 173 -0.24 -8.73 9.42
CA ALA A 173 0.23 -8.75 8.04
C ALA A 173 -0.21 -10.02 7.33
N ALA A 174 -0.51 -9.91 6.04
CA ALA A 174 -0.70 -11.03 5.13
C ALA A 174 0.63 -11.30 4.44
N VAL A 175 1.24 -12.45 4.72
CA VAL A 175 2.57 -12.81 4.21
C VAL A 175 2.53 -14.19 3.56
N ARG A 176 3.15 -14.30 2.39
CA ARG A 176 3.41 -15.56 1.67
C ARG A 176 4.91 -15.76 1.57
N VAL A 177 5.38 -16.98 1.80
CA VAL A 177 6.82 -17.29 1.75
C VAL A 177 7.06 -18.40 0.73
N GLU A 178 8.02 -18.17 -0.15
CA GLU A 178 8.53 -19.18 -1.07
C GLU A 178 9.83 -19.74 -0.49
N ALA A 179 9.79 -20.97 0.02
CA ALA A 179 10.93 -21.62 0.64
C ALA A 179 11.14 -23.04 0.08
N GLU A 180 12.42 -23.41 -0.06
CA GLU A 180 12.86 -24.76 -0.42
C GLU A 180 13.27 -25.56 0.83
N ALA A 181 13.72 -24.88 1.87
CA ALA A 181 14.01 -25.48 3.16
C ALA A 181 12.72 -25.94 3.87
N GLN A 182 12.86 -26.87 4.82
CA GLN A 182 11.74 -27.42 5.61
C GLN A 182 11.69 -26.83 7.03
N ASP A 183 12.73 -26.13 7.48
CA ASP A 183 12.82 -25.56 8.82
C ASP A 183 13.60 -24.25 8.88
N GLY A 184 13.50 -23.57 10.03
CA GLY A 184 14.25 -22.37 10.34
C GLY A 184 13.46 -21.09 10.08
N VAL A 185 14.10 -19.92 10.26
CA VAL A 185 13.39 -18.64 10.13
C VAL A 185 12.95 -18.41 8.68
N ALA A 186 11.68 -18.09 8.51
CA ALA A 186 11.06 -17.73 7.23
C ALA A 186 11.09 -16.21 7.03
N PHE A 187 10.71 -15.45 8.05
CA PHE A 187 10.80 -13.99 8.07
C PHE A 187 10.66 -13.46 9.50
N THR A 188 10.96 -12.18 9.68
CA THR A 188 10.66 -11.45 10.91
C THR A 188 9.83 -10.21 10.59
N ALA A 189 9.01 -9.78 11.54
CA ALA A 189 8.24 -8.57 11.42
C ALA A 189 8.13 -7.87 12.77
N GLY A 190 7.95 -6.56 12.77
CA GLY A 190 7.87 -5.80 14.02
C GLY A 190 7.35 -4.39 13.85
N VAL A 191 7.30 -3.69 14.98
CA VAL A 191 6.98 -2.27 15.06
C VAL A 191 8.14 -1.56 15.72
N TYR A 192 8.62 -0.49 15.08
CA TYR A 192 9.69 0.34 15.58
C TYR A 192 9.19 1.75 15.86
N ASP A 193 9.48 2.24 17.05
CA ASP A 193 9.19 3.60 17.49
C ASP A 193 10.41 4.48 17.25
N VAL A 194 10.29 5.42 16.30
CA VAL A 194 11.36 6.33 15.91
C VAL A 194 11.55 7.44 16.95
N ALA A 195 10.47 7.85 17.63
CA ALA A 195 10.52 8.90 18.63
C ALA A 195 11.33 8.43 19.86
N ASN A 196 11.07 7.21 20.31
CA ASN A 196 11.75 6.62 21.48
C ASN A 196 12.95 5.73 21.11
N ARG A 197 13.16 5.46 19.81
CA ARG A 197 14.24 4.63 19.25
C ARG A 197 14.25 3.20 19.80
N THR A 198 13.08 2.60 19.91
CA THR A 198 12.90 1.27 20.51
C THR A 198 11.96 0.39 19.68
N GLY A 199 12.13 -0.92 19.78
CA GLY A 199 11.14 -1.87 19.27
C GLY A 199 9.96 -1.96 20.22
N VAL A 200 8.74 -1.90 19.67
CA VAL A 200 7.49 -2.02 20.44
C VAL A 200 7.08 -3.49 20.58
N GLY A 201 7.43 -4.31 19.59
CA GLY A 201 7.17 -5.74 19.57
C GLY A 201 7.37 -6.30 18.16
N GLY A 202 7.27 -7.61 18.04
CA GLY A 202 7.40 -8.28 16.75
C GLY A 202 7.22 -9.79 16.86
N THR A 203 7.30 -10.44 15.71
CA THR A 203 7.19 -11.88 15.55
C THR A 203 8.32 -12.40 14.67
N GLU A 204 8.81 -13.59 15.02
CA GLU A 204 9.64 -14.43 14.17
C GLU A 204 8.77 -15.59 13.70
N VAL A 205 8.66 -15.78 12.39
CA VAL A 205 7.91 -16.89 11.80
C VAL A 205 8.88 -17.88 11.21
N ARG A 206 8.63 -19.17 11.48
CA ARG A 206 9.48 -20.27 11.05
C ARG A 206 8.81 -21.05 9.91
N ILE A 207 9.60 -21.60 9.00
CA ILE A 207 9.13 -22.29 7.80
C ILE A 207 8.19 -23.44 8.17
N GLU A 208 8.53 -24.20 9.22
CA GLU A 208 7.74 -25.32 9.70
C GLU A 208 6.36 -24.93 10.30
N GLN A 209 6.09 -23.62 10.46
CA GLN A 209 4.81 -23.08 10.93
C GLN A 209 3.91 -22.61 9.78
N ILE A 210 4.41 -22.62 8.54
CA ILE A 210 3.69 -22.14 7.36
C ILE A 210 2.88 -23.28 6.77
N GLU A 211 1.56 -23.13 6.78
CA GLU A 211 0.63 -24.12 6.25
C GLU A 211 0.09 -23.68 4.88
N GLY A 212 0.39 -24.45 3.84
CA GLY A 212 -0.07 -24.18 2.47
C GLY A 212 0.83 -23.20 1.70
N GLU A 213 0.38 -22.83 0.50
CA GLU A 213 1.19 -22.07 -0.48
C GLU A 213 0.75 -20.60 -0.62
N GLY A 214 -0.32 -20.19 0.07
CA GLY A 214 -0.94 -18.87 -0.05
C GLY A 214 -0.49 -17.87 1.01
N TYR A 215 -1.15 -16.70 1.01
CA TYR A 215 -1.00 -15.70 2.06
C TYR A 215 -1.62 -16.18 3.37
N LEU A 216 -0.83 -16.12 4.44
CA LEU A 216 -1.30 -16.37 5.80
C LEU A 216 -1.32 -15.07 6.60
N THR A 217 -2.25 -14.99 7.55
CA THR A 217 -2.36 -13.85 8.47
C THR A 217 -1.48 -14.07 9.69
N TYR A 218 -0.59 -13.12 9.95
CA TYR A 218 0.29 -13.13 11.12
C TYR A 218 0.01 -11.90 11.98
N ARG A 219 -0.24 -12.11 13.27
CA ARG A 219 -0.22 -11.01 14.24
C ARG A 219 1.22 -10.67 14.57
N ILE A 220 1.62 -9.44 14.28
CA ILE A 220 2.98 -8.94 14.54
C ILE A 220 3.14 -8.55 16.01
N THR A 221 2.20 -7.75 16.52
CA THR A 221 2.22 -7.28 17.91
C THR A 221 0.85 -6.71 18.31
N THR A 222 0.69 -6.38 19.59
CA THR A 222 -0.44 -5.63 20.12
C THR A 222 0.09 -4.52 21.01
N GLY A 223 -0.36 -3.28 20.82
CA GLY A 223 0.09 -2.15 21.62
C GLY A 223 -0.53 -0.82 21.21
N GLN A 224 -0.27 0.22 22.00
CA GLN A 224 -0.60 1.60 21.61
C GLN A 224 0.35 2.06 20.50
N LEU A 225 -0.21 2.67 19.46
CA LEU A 225 0.53 3.17 18.30
C LEU A 225 0.44 4.70 18.25
N HIS A 226 1.47 5.35 17.72
CA HIS A 226 1.45 6.79 17.42
C HIS A 226 2.14 7.06 16.08
N ASP A 227 1.94 8.26 15.55
CA ASP A 227 2.34 8.72 14.21
C ASP A 227 3.86 8.71 13.90
N ARG A 228 4.70 8.38 14.87
CA ARG A 228 6.17 8.30 14.75
C ARG A 228 6.68 6.86 14.90
N MET A 229 5.84 5.89 14.58
CA MET A 229 6.21 4.48 14.46
C MET A 229 6.12 4.01 13.00
N TYR A 230 6.83 2.94 12.68
CA TYR A 230 6.60 2.18 11.45
C TYR A 230 6.55 0.68 11.74
N ILE A 231 5.75 -0.01 10.94
CA ILE A 231 5.64 -1.46 10.89
C ILE A 231 6.62 -1.93 9.82
N TRP A 232 7.35 -3.02 10.07
CA TRP A 232 8.34 -3.54 9.13
C TRP A 232 8.26 -5.06 9.00
N VAL A 233 8.67 -5.56 7.84
CA VAL A 233 8.86 -6.99 7.54
C VAL A 233 10.25 -7.17 6.90
N ALA A 234 10.95 -8.24 7.26
CA ALA A 234 12.28 -8.55 6.78
C ALA A 234 12.45 -10.04 6.43
N PRO A 235 13.12 -10.36 5.30
CA PRO A 235 13.50 -11.73 4.98
C PRO A 235 14.62 -12.24 5.90
N PRO A 236 14.95 -13.55 5.89
CA PRO A 236 15.79 -14.16 6.92
C PRO A 236 17.28 -14.22 6.55
N GLN A 237 17.70 -13.66 5.42
CA GLN A 237 19.04 -13.84 4.84
C GLN A 237 19.46 -15.31 4.72
N ARG A 238 18.65 -16.11 4.03
CA ARG A 238 18.88 -17.53 3.76
C ARG A 238 18.82 -17.80 2.25
N PRO A 239 19.77 -17.28 1.47
CA PRO A 239 19.75 -17.42 0.00
C PRO A 239 19.79 -18.90 -0.40
N GLY A 240 18.89 -19.29 -1.31
CA GLY A 240 18.74 -20.68 -1.76
C GLY A 240 17.80 -21.52 -0.91
N GLU A 241 17.55 -21.14 0.35
CA GLU A 241 16.61 -21.80 1.25
C GLU A 241 15.26 -21.08 1.31
N VAL A 242 15.29 -19.74 1.33
CA VAL A 242 14.13 -18.86 1.15
C VAL A 242 14.32 -18.08 -0.14
N GLN A 243 13.44 -18.29 -1.11
CA GLN A 243 13.50 -17.62 -2.42
C GLN A 243 12.91 -16.21 -2.34
N ALA A 244 11.75 -16.09 -1.69
CA ALA A 244 11.06 -14.82 -1.53
C ALA A 244 10.17 -14.77 -0.29
N VAL A 245 10.01 -13.57 0.25
CA VAL A 245 8.98 -13.20 1.21
C VAL A 245 8.11 -12.14 0.55
N TRP A 246 6.81 -12.42 0.45
CA TRP A 246 5.82 -11.55 -0.16
C TRP A 246 4.91 -10.97 0.92
N VAL A 247 4.68 -9.66 0.87
CA VAL A 247 3.80 -8.94 1.79
C VAL A 247 2.71 -8.28 0.97
N ASP A 248 1.48 -8.79 1.10
CA ASP A 248 0.28 -8.26 0.42
C ASP A 248 -0.18 -6.98 1.12
N ARG A 249 -0.46 -7.08 2.42
CA ARG A 249 -0.98 -5.95 3.20
C ARG A 249 -0.66 -6.04 4.67
N ILE A 250 -0.78 -4.89 5.34
CA ILE A 250 -0.73 -4.76 6.79
C ILE A 250 -2.07 -4.16 7.23
N TRP A 251 -2.63 -4.57 8.35
CA TRP A 251 -3.81 -3.91 8.90
C TRP A 251 -3.78 -3.84 10.41
N LEU A 252 -4.52 -2.87 10.91
CA LEU A 252 -4.67 -2.57 12.33
C LEU A 252 -6.09 -2.87 12.75
N VAL A 253 -6.27 -3.52 13.89
CA VAL A 253 -7.57 -3.71 14.53
C VAL A 253 -7.53 -3.06 15.90
N LYS A 254 -8.47 -2.14 16.15
CA LYS A 254 -8.65 -1.50 17.44
C LYS A 254 -9.22 -2.52 18.43
N GLU A 255 -8.51 -2.74 19.52
CA GLU A 255 -8.99 -3.58 20.63
C GLU A 255 -10.10 -2.86 21.40
N GLN A 256 -11.06 -3.63 21.91
CA GLN A 256 -12.17 -3.12 22.73
C GLN A 256 -11.74 -2.81 24.18
#